data_AF-A0A1V6DVI5-F1
#
_entry.id   AF-A0A1V6DVI5-F1
#
_cell.length_a   1.000
_cell.length_b   1.000
_cell.length_c   1.000
_cell.angle_alpha   90.00
_cell.angle_beta   90.00
_cell.angle_gamma   90.00
#
_symmetry.space_group_name_H-M   'P 1'
#
loop_
_entity.id
_entity.type
_entity.pdbx_description
1 polymer ?
#
loop_
_entity_poly.entity_id
_entity_poly.type
_entity_poly.pdbx_seq_one_letter_code
_entity_poly.pdbx_strand_id
1 'polypeptide(L)'
;MDVDIQQLINTTTIIKVRDNRDDSIVFGDYYAVSRFSENQGNQINLSILESYWNNKWYSFNGYTEERQNCRLLYDAFKFFYFSFEQLRFNKISGIQIIGDVTSQQHFNDLTGVNLFSMYFNGKKCIDLLKKLGLLDANNSNWDFCKRFKETRNKLIEHNYNPSGLDIQIEPFIWSLSSTDSFMEIFIGRKLQERIYDVYIDYYEDYYKLEKIISDIIKSF
;
A
#
# COMPACT_ATOMS: atom_id res chain seq x y z
N MET A 1 24.29 -0.89 -10.75
CA MET A 1 22.88 -1.27 -10.74
C MET A 1 22.24 -0.78 -12.03
N ASP A 2 21.32 -1.56 -12.60
CA ASP A 2 20.58 -1.17 -13.79
C ASP A 2 19.82 0.16 -13.58
N VAL A 3 19.84 1.07 -14.56
CA VAL A 3 19.27 2.42 -14.45
C VAL A 3 17.75 2.37 -14.25
N ASP A 4 17.05 1.46 -14.94
CA ASP A 4 15.60 1.34 -14.83
C ASP A 4 15.20 0.82 -13.44
N ILE A 5 15.97 -0.13 -12.91
CA ILE A 5 15.77 -0.67 -11.56
C ILE A 5 16.05 0.38 -10.50
N GLN A 6 17.13 1.15 -10.65
CA GLN A 6 17.42 2.27 -9.75
C GLN A 6 16.28 3.30 -9.75
N GLN A 7 15.74 3.63 -10.92
CA GLN A 7 14.61 4.55 -11.04
C GLN A 7 13.35 3.97 -10.41
N LEU A 8 13.11 2.67 -10.56
CA LEU A 8 11.97 1.99 -9.96
C LEU A 8 12.04 2.03 -8.43
N ILE A 9 13.20 1.71 -7.85
CA ILE A 9 13.45 1.79 -6.40
C ILE A 9 13.22 3.22 -5.88
N ASN A 10 13.73 4.22 -6.59
CA ASN A 10 13.63 5.62 -6.15
C ASN A 10 12.20 6.17 -6.23
N THR A 11 11.34 5.56 -7.04
CA THR A 11 9.99 6.09 -7.31
C THR A 11 8.88 5.27 -6.67
N THR A 12 9.15 4.07 -6.16
CA THR A 12 8.14 3.17 -5.59
C THR A 12 8.48 2.80 -4.14
N THR A 13 7.65 1.96 -3.53
CA THR A 13 7.81 1.43 -2.16
C THR A 13 8.54 0.09 -2.10
N ILE A 14 9.27 -0.26 -3.16
CA ILE A 14 10.14 -1.43 -3.19
C ILE A 14 11.14 -1.37 -2.03
N ILE A 15 11.29 -2.51 -1.36
CA ILE A 15 12.21 -2.65 -0.23
C ILE A 15 13.35 -3.64 -0.51
N LYS A 16 13.21 -4.48 -1.54
CA LYS A 16 14.22 -5.49 -1.90
C LYS A 16 14.16 -5.81 -3.39
N VAL A 17 15.32 -6.01 -4.00
CA VAL A 17 15.49 -6.47 -5.38
C VAL A 17 16.56 -7.55 -5.41
N ARG A 18 16.23 -8.70 -6.00
CA ARG A 18 17.12 -9.83 -6.28
C ARG A 18 17.34 -9.94 -7.79
N ASP A 19 18.58 -10.15 -8.21
CA ASP A 19 18.93 -10.46 -9.59
C ASP A 19 18.91 -11.97 -9.80
N ASN A 20 18.09 -12.44 -10.73
CA ASN A 20 17.86 -13.88 -10.92
C ASN A 20 19.01 -14.56 -11.66
N ARG A 21 19.95 -13.80 -12.24
CA ARG A 21 21.07 -14.35 -13.02
C ARG A 21 22.15 -14.95 -12.14
N ASP A 22 22.40 -14.33 -11.00
CA ASP A 22 23.47 -14.71 -10.06
C ASP A 22 22.99 -14.84 -8.61
N ASP A 23 21.68 -14.73 -8.40
CA ASP A 23 21.03 -14.81 -7.10
C ASP A 23 21.38 -13.69 -6.11
N SER A 24 21.99 -12.60 -6.60
CA SER A 24 22.48 -11.53 -5.75
C SER A 24 21.37 -10.55 -5.33
N ILE A 25 21.50 -10.00 -4.11
CA ILE A 25 20.67 -8.88 -3.66
C ILE A 25 21.31 -7.58 -4.14
N VAL A 26 20.63 -6.89 -5.06
CA VAL A 26 21.12 -5.62 -5.61
C VAL A 26 20.59 -4.40 -4.84
N PHE A 27 19.51 -4.58 -4.07
CA PHE A 27 18.95 -3.57 -3.18
C PHE A 27 18.18 -4.23 -2.02
N GLY A 28 18.23 -3.63 -0.83
CA GLY A 28 17.54 -4.13 0.36
C GLY A 28 18.36 -5.12 1.17
N ASP A 29 17.71 -5.74 2.16
CA ASP A 29 18.31 -6.74 3.04
C ASP A 29 18.02 -8.17 2.52
N TYR A 30 19.02 -9.04 2.64
CA TYR A 30 18.88 -10.47 2.40
C TYR A 30 17.81 -11.07 3.32
N TYR A 31 17.83 -10.67 4.60
CA TYR A 31 16.95 -11.17 5.66
C TYR A 31 15.80 -10.21 5.97
N ALA A 32 15.30 -9.48 4.97
CA ALA A 32 14.08 -8.70 5.16
C ALA A 32 12.98 -9.62 5.74
N VAL A 33 12.33 -9.17 6.81
CA VAL A 33 11.18 -9.84 7.42
C VAL A 33 10.03 -8.84 7.43
N SER A 34 8.87 -9.26 6.94
CA SER A 34 7.72 -8.37 6.94
C SER A 34 7.33 -8.01 8.37
N ARG A 35 6.91 -6.76 8.57
CA ARG A 35 6.35 -6.32 9.84
C ARG A 35 5.28 -7.27 10.37
N PHE A 36 4.43 -7.82 9.50
CA PHE A 36 3.34 -8.69 9.93
C PHE A 36 3.83 -9.93 10.70
N SER A 37 5.01 -10.44 10.35
CA SER A 37 5.65 -11.56 11.04
C SER A 37 6.13 -11.20 12.45
N GLU A 38 6.64 -9.98 12.65
CA GLU A 38 7.22 -9.56 13.93
C GLU A 38 6.21 -8.88 14.85
N ASN A 39 5.39 -7.99 14.29
CA ASN A 39 4.43 -7.16 14.99
C ASN A 39 3.25 -6.81 14.08
N GLN A 40 2.21 -7.64 14.17
CA GLN A 40 0.92 -7.42 13.48
C GLN A 40 0.29 -6.07 13.84
N GLY A 41 0.64 -5.46 14.97
CA GLY A 41 0.12 -4.18 15.42
C GLY A 41 -1.40 -4.20 15.67
N ASN A 42 -1.88 -3.11 16.25
CA ASN A 42 -3.29 -2.75 16.23
C ASN A 42 -3.44 -1.49 15.36
N GLN A 43 -4.49 -1.46 14.56
CA GLN A 43 -4.90 -0.25 13.87
C GLN A 43 -5.34 0.83 14.86
N ILE A 44 -5.38 2.07 14.40
CA ILE A 44 -5.92 3.17 15.21
C ILE A 44 -7.40 2.92 15.55
N ASN A 45 -7.82 3.25 16.77
CA ASN A 45 -9.25 3.21 17.07
C ASN A 45 -9.98 4.34 16.31
N LEU A 46 -10.86 3.99 15.37
CA LEU A 46 -11.65 4.95 14.59
C LEU A 46 -12.45 5.92 15.47
N SER A 47 -12.94 5.49 16.63
CA SER A 47 -13.72 6.36 17.51
C SER A 47 -12.93 7.57 18.02
N ILE A 48 -11.60 7.44 18.12
CA ILE A 48 -10.71 8.55 18.48
C ILE A 48 -10.72 9.62 17.38
N LEU A 49 -10.88 9.23 16.11
CA LEU A 49 -10.86 10.15 14.98
C LEU A 49 -12.20 10.88 14.77
N GLU A 50 -13.31 10.31 15.24
CA GLU A 50 -14.65 10.88 15.05
C GLU A 50 -14.81 12.27 15.69
N SER A 51 -14.17 12.54 16.83
CA SER A 51 -14.22 13.86 17.47
C SER A 51 -13.55 14.94 16.61
N TYR A 52 -12.39 14.65 16.03
CA TYR A 52 -11.66 15.58 15.15
C TYR A 52 -12.43 15.82 13.84
N TRP A 53 -13.06 14.78 13.29
CA TRP A 53 -13.95 14.94 12.14
C TRP A 53 -15.15 15.82 12.46
N ASN A 54 -15.77 15.64 13.62
CA ASN A 54 -16.87 16.51 14.06
C ASN A 54 -16.43 17.96 14.21
N ASN A 55 -15.25 18.23 14.79
CA ASN A 55 -14.68 19.57 14.86
C ASN A 55 -14.50 20.17 13.45
N LYS A 56 -13.94 19.40 12.51
CA LYS A 56 -13.83 19.84 11.11
C LYS A 56 -15.19 20.14 10.51
N TRP A 57 -16.21 19.32 10.77
CA TRP A 57 -17.56 19.56 10.26
C TRP A 57 -18.18 20.84 10.76
N TYR A 58 -18.01 21.16 12.05
CA TYR A 58 -18.50 22.40 12.65
C TYR A 58 -17.75 23.64 12.15
N SER A 59 -16.52 23.49 11.64
CA SER A 59 -15.76 24.62 11.08
C SER A 59 -16.32 25.16 9.76
N PHE A 60 -17.18 24.40 9.06
CA PHE A 60 -17.71 24.82 7.77
C PHE A 60 -18.99 25.65 7.90
N ASN A 61 -19.05 26.78 7.20
CA ASN A 61 -20.27 27.57 7.07
C ASN A 61 -21.07 27.17 5.82
N GLY A 62 -21.77 26.04 5.89
CA GLY A 62 -22.66 25.56 4.82
C GLY A 62 -21.99 24.63 3.80
N TYR A 63 -22.38 24.72 2.53
CA TYR A 63 -21.84 23.89 1.44
C TYR A 63 -20.65 24.59 0.78
N THR A 64 -19.49 23.94 0.76
CA THR A 64 -18.28 24.40 0.06
C THR A 64 -17.59 23.22 -0.63
N GLU A 65 -16.74 23.50 -1.62
CA GLU A 65 -15.93 22.46 -2.26
C GLU A 65 -14.98 21.79 -1.25
N GLU A 66 -14.36 22.57 -0.36
CA GLU A 66 -13.51 22.05 0.72
C GLU A 66 -14.28 21.05 1.59
N ARG A 67 -15.50 21.40 2.01
CA ARG A 67 -16.35 20.50 2.80
C ARG A 67 -16.64 19.19 2.06
N GLN A 68 -16.92 19.24 0.75
CA GLN A 68 -17.13 18.02 -0.04
C GLN A 68 -15.86 17.19 -0.18
N ASN A 69 -14.71 17.81 -0.40
CA ASN A 69 -13.42 17.10 -0.45
C ASN A 69 -13.08 16.46 0.90
N CYS A 70 -13.36 17.14 2.02
CA CYS A 70 -13.24 16.55 3.35
C CYS A 70 -14.18 15.36 3.52
N ARG A 71 -15.44 15.43 3.03
CA ARG A 71 -16.40 14.32 3.16
C ARG A 71 -15.91 13.10 2.39
N LEU A 72 -15.44 13.32 1.17
CA LEU A 72 -14.83 12.28 0.35
C LEU A 72 -13.58 11.69 1.01
N LEU A 73 -12.80 12.50 1.75
CA LEU A 73 -11.64 12.03 2.49
C LEU A 73 -12.06 11.14 3.67
N TYR A 74 -13.08 11.54 4.43
CA TYR A 74 -13.65 10.72 5.50
C TYR A 74 -14.13 9.36 4.96
N ASP A 75 -14.92 9.37 3.89
CA ASP A 75 -15.45 8.14 3.28
C ASP A 75 -14.31 7.25 2.76
N ALA A 76 -13.36 7.82 2.01
CA ALA A 76 -12.22 7.07 1.49
C ALA A 76 -11.36 6.47 2.60
N PHE A 77 -11.11 7.23 3.67
CA PHE A 77 -10.34 6.75 4.81
C PHE A 77 -11.06 5.60 5.54
N LYS A 78 -12.40 5.66 5.69
CA LYS A 78 -13.16 4.55 6.27
C LYS A 78 -13.09 3.28 5.43
N PHE A 79 -13.24 3.39 4.11
CA PHE A 79 -13.10 2.24 3.22
C PHE A 79 -11.68 1.64 3.28
N PHE A 80 -10.66 2.50 3.32
CA PHE A 80 -9.28 2.07 3.54
C PHE A 80 -9.14 1.32 4.88
N TYR A 81 -9.59 1.93 5.98
CA TYR A 81 -9.49 1.40 7.34
C TYR A 81 -10.11 0.00 7.47
N PHE A 82 -11.38 -0.15 7.09
CA PHE A 82 -12.09 -1.43 7.24
C PHE A 82 -11.52 -2.49 6.29
N SER A 83 -11.03 -2.09 5.11
CA SER A 83 -10.35 -3.03 4.23
C SER A 83 -9.04 -3.54 4.84
N PHE A 84 -8.32 -2.69 5.57
CA PHE A 84 -7.10 -3.07 6.27
C PHE A 84 -7.36 -3.97 7.46
N GLU A 85 -8.42 -3.68 8.21
CA GLU A 85 -8.88 -4.50 9.33
C GLU A 85 -9.25 -5.92 8.87
N GLN A 86 -10.04 -5.99 7.81
CA GLN A 86 -10.44 -7.27 7.23
C GLN A 86 -9.26 -8.03 6.61
N LEU A 87 -8.30 -7.34 5.97
CA LEU A 87 -7.07 -7.99 5.50
C LEU A 87 -6.37 -8.70 6.66
N ARG A 88 -6.15 -7.99 7.78
CA ARG A 88 -5.46 -8.53 8.95
C ARG A 88 -6.17 -9.79 9.46
N PHE A 89 -7.49 -9.74 9.60
CA PHE A 89 -8.27 -10.91 10.03
C PHE A 89 -8.14 -12.07 9.05
N ASN A 90 -8.29 -11.82 7.75
CA ASN A 90 -8.18 -12.85 6.72
C ASN A 90 -6.79 -13.50 6.70
N LYS A 91 -5.72 -12.73 6.88
CA LYS A 91 -4.35 -13.28 7.01
C LYS A 91 -4.21 -14.17 8.23
N ILE A 92 -4.67 -13.73 9.41
CA ILE A 92 -4.59 -14.53 10.64
C ILE A 92 -5.35 -15.84 10.46
N SER A 93 -6.58 -15.78 9.93
CA SER A 93 -7.38 -16.97 9.65
C SER A 93 -6.73 -17.88 8.61
N GLY A 94 -6.19 -17.32 7.52
CA GLY A 94 -5.49 -18.07 6.47
C GLY A 94 -4.27 -18.85 6.98
N ILE A 95 -3.48 -18.27 7.88
CA ILE A 95 -2.35 -18.93 8.53
C ILE A 95 -2.81 -20.10 9.43
N GLN A 96 -3.96 -19.96 10.08
CA GLN A 96 -4.48 -20.96 11.03
C GLN A 96 -5.20 -22.14 10.35
N ILE A 97 -5.62 -22.00 9.09
CA ILE A 97 -6.38 -23.03 8.37
C ILE A 97 -5.42 -24.02 7.70
N ILE A 98 -5.29 -25.20 8.32
CA ILE A 98 -4.55 -26.33 7.78
C ILE A 98 -5.51 -27.25 7.02
N GLY A 99 -5.27 -27.46 5.73
CA GLY A 99 -5.78 -28.63 4.99
C GLY A 99 -7.12 -28.50 4.27
N ASP A 100 -7.85 -27.37 4.36
CA ASP A 100 -9.05 -27.13 3.53
C ASP A 100 -8.75 -26.16 2.38
N VAL A 101 -8.61 -26.74 1.18
CA VAL A 101 -8.33 -26.01 -0.07
C VAL A 101 -9.42 -24.98 -0.40
N THR A 102 -10.68 -25.27 -0.09
CA THR A 102 -11.79 -24.37 -0.42
C THR A 102 -11.76 -23.13 0.45
N SER A 103 -11.58 -23.32 1.76
CA SER A 103 -11.40 -22.20 2.68
C SER A 103 -10.17 -21.37 2.32
N GLN A 104 -9.04 -22.01 2.00
CA GLN A 104 -7.84 -21.30 1.57
C GLN A 104 -8.09 -20.45 0.31
N GLN A 105 -8.78 -20.98 -0.69
CA GLN A 105 -9.15 -20.23 -1.88
C GLN A 105 -10.07 -19.04 -1.55
N HIS A 106 -11.07 -19.26 -0.68
CA HIS A 106 -11.97 -18.18 -0.27
C HIS A 106 -11.21 -17.03 0.42
N PHE A 107 -10.30 -17.34 1.34
CA PHE A 107 -9.46 -16.32 1.98
C PHE A 107 -8.55 -15.62 0.96
N ASN A 108 -8.03 -16.34 -0.05
CA ASN A 108 -7.21 -15.77 -1.13
C ASN A 108 -7.99 -14.67 -1.87
N ASP A 109 -9.22 -14.99 -2.27
CA ASP A 109 -10.08 -14.06 -2.99
C ASP A 109 -10.40 -12.82 -2.15
N LEU A 110 -10.75 -13.00 -0.87
CA LEU A 110 -11.03 -11.89 0.04
C LEU A 110 -9.81 -10.98 0.23
N THR A 111 -8.63 -11.55 0.44
CA THR A 111 -7.39 -10.78 0.63
C THR A 111 -7.05 -9.96 -0.61
N GLY A 112 -7.20 -10.54 -1.80
CA GLY A 112 -7.02 -9.78 -3.04
C GLY A 112 -7.96 -8.58 -3.14
N VAL A 113 -9.23 -8.76 -2.77
CA VAL A 113 -10.21 -7.66 -2.69
C VAL A 113 -9.80 -6.59 -1.67
N ASN A 114 -9.36 -7.01 -0.47
CA ASN A 114 -8.93 -6.09 0.57
C ASN A 114 -7.69 -5.28 0.15
N LEU A 115 -6.68 -5.92 -0.44
CA LEU A 115 -5.46 -5.28 -0.93
C LEU A 115 -5.77 -4.26 -2.02
N PHE A 116 -6.61 -4.62 -2.98
CA PHE A 116 -7.06 -3.70 -4.01
C PHE A 116 -7.77 -2.48 -3.42
N SER A 117 -8.72 -2.72 -2.51
CA SER A 117 -9.50 -1.66 -1.86
C SER A 117 -8.62 -0.72 -1.05
N MET A 118 -7.63 -1.25 -0.32
CA MET A 118 -6.68 -0.43 0.42
C MET A 118 -5.80 0.42 -0.49
N TYR A 119 -5.21 -0.16 -1.54
CA TYR A 119 -4.41 0.64 -2.47
C TYR A 119 -5.22 1.76 -3.12
N PHE A 120 -6.43 1.45 -3.59
CA PHE A 120 -7.31 2.43 -4.24
C PHE A 120 -7.73 3.55 -3.29
N ASN A 121 -8.26 3.19 -2.12
CA ASN A 121 -8.74 4.18 -1.15
C ASN A 121 -7.59 4.94 -0.48
N GLY A 122 -6.44 4.29 -0.25
CA GLY A 122 -5.23 4.94 0.25
C GLY A 122 -4.69 6.00 -0.72
N LYS A 123 -4.60 5.67 -2.02
CA LYS A 123 -4.25 6.64 -3.08
C LYS A 123 -5.24 7.80 -3.12
N LYS A 124 -6.54 7.51 -3.05
CA LYS A 124 -7.59 8.53 -3.02
C LYS A 124 -7.47 9.46 -1.80
N CYS A 125 -7.13 8.92 -0.62
CA CYS A 125 -6.84 9.73 0.56
C CYS A 125 -5.66 10.68 0.31
N ILE A 126 -4.54 10.18 -0.22
CA ILE A 126 -3.37 11.00 -0.56
C ILE A 126 -3.75 12.13 -1.53
N ASP A 127 -4.51 11.83 -2.59
CA ASP A 127 -4.93 12.82 -3.57
C ASP A 127 -5.86 13.89 -2.98
N LEU A 128 -6.78 13.50 -2.11
CA LEU A 128 -7.67 14.44 -1.42
C LEU A 128 -6.93 15.30 -0.40
N LEU A 129 -5.99 14.73 0.37
CA LEU A 129 -5.14 15.47 1.30
C LEU A 129 -4.31 16.55 0.57
N LYS A 130 -3.75 16.22 -0.60
CA LYS A 130 -3.07 17.20 -1.45
C LYS A 130 -4.01 18.29 -1.94
N LYS A 131 -5.21 17.90 -2.42
CA LYS A 131 -6.23 18.86 -2.89
C LYS A 131 -6.69 19.82 -1.79
N LEU A 132 -6.72 19.36 -0.55
CA LEU A 132 -7.06 20.15 0.63
C LEU A 132 -5.89 20.99 1.19
N GLY A 133 -4.69 20.89 0.60
CA GLY A 133 -3.50 21.58 1.11
C GLY A 133 -2.97 21.02 2.44
N LEU A 134 -3.39 19.82 2.83
CA LEU A 134 -2.99 19.15 4.08
C LEU A 134 -1.74 18.27 3.91
N LEU A 135 -1.33 18.03 2.67
CA LEU A 135 -0.15 17.25 2.32
C LEU A 135 0.57 17.91 1.14
N ASP A 136 1.79 18.38 1.36
CA ASP A 136 2.62 19.05 0.36
C ASP A 136 4.08 18.58 0.46
N ALA A 137 4.97 19.17 -0.36
CA ALA A 137 6.39 18.83 -0.38
C ALA A 137 7.16 19.16 0.92
N ASN A 138 6.58 19.96 1.82
CA ASN A 138 7.18 20.28 3.12
C ASN A 138 6.81 19.26 4.20
N ASN A 139 5.80 18.41 3.96
CA ASN A 139 5.42 17.34 4.88
C ASN A 139 6.52 16.26 4.93
N SER A 140 6.94 15.85 6.12
CA SER A 140 7.97 14.83 6.30
C SER A 140 7.63 13.48 5.67
N ASN A 141 6.34 13.20 5.46
CA ASN A 141 5.85 11.96 4.85
C ASN A 141 5.57 12.08 3.35
N TRP A 142 5.87 13.24 2.74
CA TRP A 142 5.61 13.51 1.32
C TRP A 142 6.21 12.45 0.40
N ASP A 143 7.47 12.10 0.62
CA ASP A 143 8.19 11.14 -0.22
C ASP A 143 7.55 9.77 -0.17
N PHE A 144 7.15 9.30 1.01
CA PHE A 144 6.45 8.04 1.16
C PHE A 144 5.10 8.07 0.41
N CYS A 145 4.27 9.10 0.63
CA CYS A 145 2.97 9.19 -0.04
C CYS A 145 3.11 9.30 -1.58
N LYS A 146 4.15 9.99 -2.07
CA LYS A 146 4.46 10.05 -3.49
C LYS A 146 4.82 8.67 -4.04
N ARG A 147 5.70 7.94 -3.34
CA ARG A 147 6.11 6.58 -3.74
C ARG A 147 4.96 5.59 -3.68
N PHE A 148 4.13 5.63 -2.64
CA PHE A 148 2.94 4.76 -2.51
C PHE A 148 1.98 4.94 -3.70
N LYS A 149 1.68 6.20 -4.07
CA LYS A 149 0.84 6.51 -5.23
C LYS A 149 1.45 5.94 -6.52
N GLU A 150 2.77 6.07 -6.65
CA GLU A 150 3.48 5.61 -7.83
C GLU A 150 3.54 4.07 -7.92
N THR A 151 3.79 3.38 -6.81
CA THR A 151 3.71 1.91 -6.68
C THR A 151 2.40 1.40 -7.27
N ARG A 152 1.27 2.01 -6.90
CA ARG A 152 -0.05 1.58 -7.39
C ARG A 152 -0.18 1.79 -8.90
N ASN A 153 0.15 2.99 -9.39
CA ASN A 153 0.03 3.33 -10.80
C ASN A 153 0.93 2.47 -11.70
N LYS A 154 2.18 2.24 -11.28
CA LYS A 154 3.19 1.53 -12.08
C LYS A 154 3.09 0.02 -11.97
N LEU A 155 2.92 -0.52 -10.77
CA LEU A 155 3.16 -1.96 -10.51
C LEU A 155 1.87 -2.79 -10.50
N ILE A 156 0.74 -2.21 -10.08
CA ILE A 156 -0.44 -3.01 -9.73
C ILE A 156 -1.65 -2.68 -10.60
N GLU A 157 -1.89 -1.41 -10.91
CA GLU A 157 -3.18 -0.97 -11.47
C GLU A 157 -3.20 -0.98 -13.01
N HIS A 158 -2.06 -0.75 -13.66
CA HIS A 158 -2.08 -0.47 -15.10
C HIS A 158 -0.99 -1.14 -15.95
N ASN A 159 -0.03 -1.89 -15.36
CA ASN A 159 1.20 -2.29 -16.05
C ASN A 159 1.75 -1.13 -16.91
N TYR A 160 1.57 0.10 -16.40
CA TYR A 160 1.73 1.32 -17.16
C TYR A 160 3.08 1.87 -16.80
N ASN A 161 3.82 2.17 -17.85
CA ASN A 161 5.16 2.67 -17.77
C ASN A 161 5.14 4.18 -18.10
N PRO A 162 4.77 5.05 -17.14
CA PRO A 162 4.67 6.49 -17.38
C PRO A 162 6.05 7.15 -17.59
N SER A 163 7.13 6.41 -17.37
CA SER A 163 8.51 6.90 -17.47
C SER A 163 9.28 6.31 -18.65
N GLY A 164 8.65 5.49 -19.50
CA GLY A 164 9.31 4.87 -20.66
C GLY A 164 10.38 3.82 -20.33
N LEU A 165 10.41 3.28 -19.09
CA LEU A 165 11.27 2.18 -18.65
C LEU A 165 11.07 0.94 -19.52
N ASP A 166 12.11 0.34 -20.10
CA ASP A 166 11.94 -0.86 -20.94
C ASP A 166 11.80 -2.13 -20.08
N ILE A 167 10.76 -2.18 -19.24
CA ILE A 167 10.47 -3.25 -18.28
C ILE A 167 8.98 -3.66 -18.33
N GLN A 168 8.73 -4.96 -18.21
CA GLN A 168 7.40 -5.54 -17.99
C GLN A 168 7.30 -5.98 -16.54
N ILE A 169 6.16 -5.70 -15.90
CA ILE A 169 5.97 -5.91 -14.45
C ILE A 169 4.82 -6.88 -14.23
N GLU A 170 5.11 -7.98 -13.56
CA GLU A 170 4.14 -9.04 -13.27
C GLU A 170 4.05 -9.26 -11.75
N PRO A 171 3.00 -8.76 -11.09
CA PRO A 171 2.80 -9.04 -9.68
C PRO A 171 2.44 -10.52 -9.47
N PHE A 172 3.07 -11.16 -8.49
CA PHE A 172 2.73 -12.52 -8.11
C PHE A 172 1.45 -12.56 -7.26
N ILE A 173 0.86 -13.76 -7.15
CA ILE A 173 -0.31 -14.00 -6.30
C ILE A 173 0.11 -13.91 -4.83
N TRP A 174 -0.69 -13.22 -4.01
CA TRP A 174 -0.43 -13.09 -2.58
C TRP A 174 -0.53 -14.46 -1.87
N SER A 175 0.52 -14.82 -1.12
CA SER A 175 0.52 -16.01 -0.27
C SER A 175 -0.13 -15.71 1.09
N LEU A 176 -1.20 -16.45 1.43
CA LEU A 176 -1.96 -16.25 2.67
C LEU A 176 -1.58 -17.14 3.84
N SER A 177 -1.02 -18.31 3.57
CA SER A 177 -0.46 -19.18 4.60
C SER A 177 0.86 -18.64 5.15
N SER A 178 1.41 -17.59 4.53
CA SER A 178 2.63 -16.94 4.96
C SER A 178 2.35 -15.79 5.92
N THR A 179 3.11 -15.75 7.02
CA THR A 179 3.25 -14.53 7.82
C THR A 179 3.95 -13.42 7.03
N ASP A 180 4.64 -13.78 5.94
CA ASP A 180 5.25 -12.83 5.04
C ASP A 180 4.18 -12.01 4.30
N SER A 181 4.31 -10.68 4.35
CA SER A 181 3.49 -9.73 3.60
C SER A 181 4.29 -9.06 2.49
N PHE A 182 5.39 -9.67 2.07
CA PHE A 182 6.07 -9.29 0.86
C PHE A 182 5.30 -9.75 -0.37
N MET A 183 4.90 -8.80 -1.18
CA MET A 183 4.42 -9.06 -2.53
C MET A 183 5.63 -9.13 -3.45
N GLU A 184 5.84 -10.31 -4.03
CA GLU A 184 6.83 -10.52 -5.08
C GLU A 184 6.30 -9.98 -6.42
N ILE A 185 7.18 -9.34 -7.16
CA ILE A 185 6.94 -8.74 -8.46
C ILE A 185 8.08 -9.19 -9.37
N PHE A 186 7.73 -9.77 -10.51
CA PHE A 186 8.69 -10.15 -11.53
C PHE A 186 8.88 -9.02 -12.53
N ILE A 187 10.15 -8.71 -12.83
CA ILE A 187 10.51 -7.73 -13.85
C ILE A 187 11.12 -8.46 -15.04
N GLY A 188 10.47 -8.35 -16.20
CA GLY A 188 10.96 -8.85 -17.49
C GLY A 188 11.50 -7.73 -18.38
N ARG A 189 12.34 -8.10 -19.35
CA ARG A 189 12.71 -7.26 -20.50
C ARG A 189 12.47 -8.01 -21.79
N LYS A 190 12.34 -7.30 -22.91
CA LYS A 190 12.17 -7.91 -24.24
C LYS A 190 13.10 -9.12 -24.40
N LEU A 191 12.50 -10.31 -24.58
CA LEU A 191 13.14 -11.62 -24.78
C LEU A 191 13.71 -12.33 -23.51
N GLN A 192 13.60 -11.75 -22.32
CA GLN A 192 13.99 -12.38 -21.06
C GLN A 192 12.86 -12.28 -20.02
N GLU A 193 12.18 -13.39 -19.82
CA GLU A 193 11.17 -13.55 -18.78
C GLU A 193 11.88 -13.68 -17.42
N ARG A 194 11.72 -12.66 -16.56
CA ARG A 194 12.18 -12.61 -15.14
C ARG A 194 13.68 -12.38 -14.91
N ILE A 195 14.10 -11.13 -15.05
CA ILE A 195 15.46 -10.68 -14.71
C ILE A 195 15.60 -10.37 -13.22
N TYR A 196 14.57 -9.77 -12.63
CA TYR A 196 14.58 -9.40 -11.22
C TYR A 196 13.34 -9.86 -10.49
N ASP A 197 13.53 -10.32 -9.26
CA ASP A 197 12.47 -10.51 -8.26
C ASP A 197 12.50 -9.31 -7.31
N VAL A 198 11.36 -8.65 -7.19
CA VAL A 198 11.21 -7.40 -6.46
C VAL A 198 10.15 -7.55 -5.38
N TYR A 199 10.39 -6.96 -4.21
CA TYR A 199 9.50 -7.14 -3.07
C TYR A 199 9.00 -5.81 -2.50
N ILE A 200 7.72 -5.81 -2.14
CA ILE A 200 7.04 -4.71 -1.44
C ILE A 200 6.40 -5.25 -0.18
N ASP A 201 6.67 -4.62 0.97
CA ASP A 201 5.91 -4.88 2.19
C ASP A 201 4.61 -4.08 2.18
N TYR A 202 3.58 -4.67 1.59
CA TYR A 202 2.29 -3.99 1.50
C TYR A 202 1.72 -3.70 2.90
N TYR A 203 1.97 -4.57 3.89
CA TYR A 203 1.41 -4.41 5.22
C TYR A 203 2.03 -3.22 5.95
N GLU A 204 3.35 -3.08 5.89
CA GLU A 204 4.04 -1.91 6.45
C GLU A 204 3.68 -0.62 5.70
N ASP A 205 3.52 -0.67 4.38
CA ASP A 205 3.06 0.49 3.61
C ASP A 205 1.68 0.97 4.09
N TYR A 206 0.71 0.06 4.27
CA TYR A 206 -0.61 0.44 4.77
C TYR A 206 -0.59 0.91 6.22
N TYR A 207 0.24 0.29 7.06
CA TYR A 207 0.41 0.71 8.44
C TYR A 207 0.96 2.14 8.53
N LYS A 208 2.00 2.46 7.74
CA LYS A 208 2.53 3.82 7.62
C LYS A 208 1.48 4.79 7.10
N LEU A 209 0.74 4.41 6.04
CA LEU A 209 -0.26 5.27 5.43
C LEU A 209 -1.42 5.59 6.39
N GLU A 210 -1.92 4.59 7.13
CA GLU A 210 -2.94 4.77 8.16
C GLU A 210 -2.50 5.82 9.17
N LYS A 211 -1.27 5.69 9.68
CA LYS A 211 -0.70 6.62 10.66
C LYS A 211 -0.63 8.05 10.13
N ILE A 212 -0.12 8.23 8.90
CA ILE A 212 0.01 9.55 8.26
C ILE A 212 -1.36 10.22 8.13
N ILE A 213 -2.36 9.50 7.59
CA ILE A 213 -3.71 10.05 7.41
C ILE A 213 -4.33 10.38 8.77
N SER A 214 -4.19 9.49 9.74
CA SER A 214 -4.73 9.67 11.08
C SER A 214 -4.14 10.87 11.81
N ASP A 215 -2.83 11.10 11.69
CA ASP A 215 -2.15 12.21 12.35
C ASP A 215 -2.56 13.57 11.73
N ILE A 216 -2.84 13.61 10.42
CA ILE A 216 -3.44 14.78 9.77
C ILE A 216 -4.88 14.99 10.25
N ILE A 217 -5.70 13.94 10.35
CA ILE A 217 -7.07 14.06 10.85
C ILE A 217 -7.10 14.61 12.28
N LYS A 218 -6.17 14.18 13.14
CA LYS A 218 -6.05 14.68 14.51
C LYS A 218 -5.69 16.17 14.60
N SER A 219 -5.26 16.80 13.51
CA SER A 219 -4.99 18.25 13.49
C SER A 219 -6.21 19.09 13.08
N PHE A 220 -7.38 18.47 12.88
CA PHE A 220 -8.63 19.17 12.55
C PHE A 220 -9.32 19.83 13.75
#